data_AF-A0A9E2TS20-F1
#
_entry.id   AF-A0A9E2TS20-F1
#
_cell.length_a   1.000
_cell.length_b   1.000
_cell.length_c   1.000
_cell.angle_alpha   90.00
_cell.angle_beta   90.00
_cell.angle_gamma   90.00
#
_symmetry.space_group_name_H-M   'P 1'
#
loop_
_entity.id
_entity.type
_entity.pdbx_description
1 polymer ?
#
loop_
_entity_poly.entity_id
_entity_poly.type
_entity_poly.pdbx_seq_one_letter_code
_entity_poly.pdbx_strand_id
1 'polypeptide(L)'
;KDWQIVIASPYNENPHGEWNTLELICYENHAIHMINGQVNLILLNSTYPEGGQRKPLTSGRLVLQSEGAVLFFKDIYMKKIDKMPEALKPYL
;
A
#
# COMPACT_ATOMS: atom_id res chain seq x y z
N LYS A 1 16.83 -6.66 -6.62
CA LYS A 1 16.12 -7.53 -5.67
C LYS A 1 14.82 -7.97 -6.32
N ASP A 2 14.33 -9.16 -6.02
CA ASP A 2 13.09 -9.68 -6.60
C ASP A 2 11.86 -8.99 -5.99
N TRP A 3 10.76 -9.03 -6.74
CA TRP A 3 9.45 -8.59 -6.26
C TRP A 3 9.01 -9.49 -5.10
N GLN A 4 8.54 -8.88 -4.01
CA GLN A 4 8.16 -9.62 -2.81
C GLN A 4 6.97 -8.98 -2.11
N ILE A 5 6.07 -9.82 -1.58
CA ILE A 5 5.04 -9.43 -0.62
C ILE A 5 5.42 -9.97 0.75
N VAL A 6 5.32 -9.12 1.76
CA VAL A 6 5.39 -9.50 3.18
C VAL A 6 4.02 -9.28 3.79
N ILE A 7 3.39 -10.35 4.28
CA ILE A 7 2.12 -10.30 5.00
C ILE A 7 2.46 -10.16 6.49
N ALA A 8 1.93 -9.12 7.14
CA ALA A 8 2.18 -8.86 8.55
C ALA A 8 1.05 -9.42 9.43
N SER A 9 -0.16 -8.86 9.31
CA SER A 9 -1.35 -9.32 10.03
C SER A 9 -2.59 -9.10 9.18
N PRO A 10 -3.33 -10.17 8.76
CA PRO A 10 -4.46 -10.04 7.86
C PRO A 10 -5.80 -9.67 8.53
N TYR A 11 -5.83 -9.44 9.85
CA TYR A 11 -7.09 -9.28 10.62
C TYR A 11 -7.12 -7.97 11.43
N ASN A 12 -6.80 -6.85 10.79
CA ASN A 12 -6.79 -5.54 11.46
C ASN A 12 -8.06 -4.72 11.22
N GLU A 13 -9.03 -5.27 10.49
CA GLU A 13 -10.29 -4.60 10.16
C GLU A 13 -11.30 -4.66 11.31
N ASN A 14 -12.03 -3.57 11.49
CA ASN A 14 -13.20 -3.51 12.35
C ASN A 14 -14.36 -4.35 11.76
N PRO A 15 -15.37 -4.70 12.58
CA PRO A 15 -16.55 -5.42 12.10
C PRO A 15 -17.26 -4.75 10.91
N HIS A 16 -18.02 -5.56 10.17
CA HIS A 16 -18.80 -5.08 9.03
C HIS A 16 -19.71 -3.90 9.40
N GLY A 17 -19.65 -2.83 8.60
CA GLY A 17 -20.43 -1.60 8.81
C GLY A 17 -19.71 -0.52 9.62
N GLU A 18 -18.57 -0.85 10.24
CA GLU A 18 -17.73 0.12 10.93
C GLU A 18 -16.68 0.75 10.00
N TRP A 19 -16.23 1.94 10.36
CA TRP A 19 -15.18 2.63 9.62
C TRP A 19 -13.81 2.00 9.91
N ASN A 20 -13.03 1.80 8.86
CA ASN A 20 -11.61 1.48 8.94
C ASN A 20 -10.80 2.70 8.48
N THR A 21 -9.65 2.93 9.12
CA THR A 21 -8.65 3.88 8.62
C THR A 21 -7.62 3.12 7.81
N LEU A 22 -7.44 3.50 6.55
CA LEU A 22 -6.45 2.92 5.66
C LEU A 22 -5.34 3.93 5.38
N GLU A 23 -4.10 3.49 5.51
CA GLU A 23 -2.93 4.26 5.06
C GLU A 23 -2.16 3.47 4.01
N LEU A 24 -1.94 4.10 2.85
CA LEU A 24 -1.07 3.61 1.80
C LEU A 24 0.16 4.52 1.74
N ILE A 25 1.32 3.99 2.10
CA ILE A 25 2.58 4.73 2.10
C ILE A 25 3.45 4.20 0.97
N CYS A 26 3.70 5.02 -0.04
CA CYS A 26 4.56 4.69 -1.18
C CYS A 26 5.92 5.38 -1.04
N TYR A 27 7.00 4.60 -1.06
CA TYR A 27 8.38 5.10 -1.00
C TYR A 27 9.22 4.38 -2.05
N GLU A 28 9.80 5.13 -2.99
CA GLU A 28 10.45 4.58 -4.19
C GLU A 28 9.54 3.56 -4.89
N ASN A 29 9.98 2.32 -5.08
CA ASN A 29 9.18 1.23 -5.64
C ASN A 29 8.69 0.24 -4.57
N HIS A 30 8.50 0.71 -3.35
CA HIS A 30 7.93 -0.03 -2.23
C HIS A 30 6.61 0.60 -1.79
N ALA A 31 5.71 -0.21 -1.21
CA ALA A 31 4.48 0.28 -0.64
C ALA A 31 4.16 -0.43 0.68
N ILE A 32 3.63 0.31 1.64
CA ILE A 32 3.08 -0.22 2.89
C ILE A 32 1.58 0.01 2.87
N HIS A 33 0.82 -1.03 3.15
CA HIS A 33 -0.62 -0.98 3.39
C HIS A 33 -0.89 -1.19 4.87
N MET A 34 -1.47 -0.19 5.53
CA MET A 34 -1.84 -0.24 6.94
C MET A 34 -3.36 -0.13 7.08
N ILE A 35 -3.89 -0.85 8.06
CA ILE A 35 -5.30 -0.81 8.46
C ILE A 35 -5.32 -0.54 9.95
N ASN A 36 -6.06 0.49 10.37
CA ASN A 36 -6.23 0.90 11.77
C ASN A 36 -4.88 1.04 12.52
N GLY A 37 -3.89 1.68 11.87
CA GLY A 37 -2.55 1.93 12.42
C GLY A 37 -1.62 0.71 12.44
N GLN A 38 -2.07 -0.46 11.97
CA GLN A 38 -1.27 -1.69 11.93
C GLN A 38 -0.89 -2.06 10.50
N VAL A 39 0.35 -2.50 10.30
CA VAL A 39 0.81 -2.99 9.00
C VAL A 39 0.04 -4.25 8.65
N ASN A 40 -0.64 -4.23 7.50
CA ASN A 40 -1.34 -5.38 6.93
C ASN A 40 -0.43 -6.09 5.92
N LEU A 41 0.18 -5.31 5.02
CA LEU A 41 1.00 -5.82 3.92
C LEU A 41 2.11 -4.83 3.56
N ILE A 42 3.29 -5.34 3.21
CA ILE A 42 4.37 -4.57 2.57
C ILE A 42 4.67 -5.18 1.20
N LEU A 43 4.68 -4.34 0.19
CA LEU A 43 5.09 -4.65 -1.18
C LEU A 43 6.51 -4.13 -1.40
N LEU A 44 7.42 -5.01 -1.78
CA LEU A 44 8.82 -4.67 -2.05
C LEU A 44 9.17 -4.85 -3.53
N ASN A 45 9.96 -3.92 -4.05
CA ASN A 45 10.52 -3.96 -5.41
C ASN A 45 9.46 -4.06 -6.51
N SER A 46 8.38 -3.28 -6.40
CA SER A 46 7.33 -3.22 -7.42
C SER A 46 7.90 -2.80 -8.78
N THR A 47 7.44 -3.46 -9.83
CA THR A 47 7.87 -3.19 -11.20
C THR A 47 6.71 -3.33 -12.18
N TYR A 48 6.80 -2.64 -13.32
CA TYR A 48 5.84 -2.71 -14.42
C TYR A 48 6.59 -2.99 -15.75
N PRO A 49 5.94 -3.66 -16.72
CA PRO A 49 6.54 -3.89 -18.02
C PRO A 49 6.53 -2.62 -18.88
N GLU A 50 7.66 -2.30 -19.51
CA GLU A 50 7.80 -1.20 -20.47
C GLU A 50 8.90 -1.55 -21.48
N GLY A 51 8.58 -1.56 -22.78
CA GLY A 51 9.57 -1.82 -23.83
C GLY A 51 10.27 -3.17 -23.74
N GLY A 52 9.58 -4.21 -23.26
CA GLY A 52 10.16 -5.55 -23.08
C GLY A 52 11.05 -5.70 -21.84
N GLN A 53 11.14 -4.67 -20.99
CA GLN A 53 11.90 -4.69 -19.74
C GLN A 53 10.97 -4.41 -18.55
N ARG A 54 11.40 -4.79 -17.34
CA ARG A 54 10.69 -4.46 -16.09
C ARG A 54 11.32 -3.20 -15.50
N LYS A 55 10.53 -2.14 -15.30
CA LYS A 55 10.97 -0.88 -14.68
C LYS A 55 10.40 -0.75 -13.27
N PRO A 56 11.15 -0.16 -12.31
CA PRO A 56 10.62 0.15 -10.98
C PRO A 56 9.35 1.00 -11.04
N LEU A 57 8.31 0.58 -10.33
CA LEU A 57 7.06 1.34 -10.23
C LEU A 57 7.21 2.41 -9.14
N THR A 58 7.68 3.59 -9.53
CA THR A 58 7.94 4.72 -8.62
C THR A 58 6.89 5.83 -8.70
N SER A 59 5.99 5.75 -9.69
CA SER A 59 4.89 6.70 -9.87
C SER A 59 3.73 6.02 -10.60
N GLY A 60 2.52 6.55 -10.43
CA GLY A 60 1.34 5.99 -11.04
C GLY A 60 0.05 6.62 -10.53
N ARG A 61 -1.08 6.04 -10.91
CA ARG A 61 -2.40 6.44 -10.44
C ARG A 61 -2.75 5.67 -9.16
N LEU A 62 -3.37 6.35 -8.21
CA LEU A 62 -4.06 5.70 -7.10
C LEU A 62 -5.53 5.51 -7.48
N VAL A 63 -6.07 4.33 -7.20
CA VAL A 63 -7.42 3.96 -7.57
C VAL A 63 -8.10 3.36 -6.35
N LEU A 64 -9.33 3.82 -6.09
CA LEU A 64 -10.25 3.15 -5.19
C LEU A 64 -11.13 2.23 -6.03
N GLN A 65 -11.23 0.97 -5.63
CA GLN A 65 -11.99 -0.04 -6.34
C GLN A 65 -13.08 -0.60 -5.43
N SER A 66 -14.23 -0.93 -6.02
CA SER A 66 -15.20 -1.84 -5.45
C SER A 66 -15.36 -3.08 -6.33
N GLU A 67 -15.57 -4.24 -5.72
CA GLU A 67 -15.91 -5.49 -6.39
C GLU A 67 -17.15 -6.10 -5.72
N GLY A 68 -18.31 -6.03 -6.40
CA GLY A 68 -19.52 -6.76 -6.00
C GLY A 68 -20.25 -6.29 -4.74
N ALA A 69 -19.72 -5.31 -4.01
CA ALA A 69 -20.34 -4.76 -2.79
C ALA A 69 -20.39 -3.23 -2.78
N VAL A 70 -21.18 -2.65 -1.88
CA VAL A 70 -21.20 -1.19 -1.67
C VAL A 70 -20.06 -0.83 -0.71
N LEU A 71 -19.27 0.19 -1.09
CA LEU A 71 -18.20 0.75 -0.26
C LEU A 71 -18.42 2.25 -0.10
N PHE A 72 -18.04 2.78 1.06
CA PHE A 72 -18.06 4.21 1.35
C PHE A 72 -16.65 4.66 1.71
N PHE A 73 -16.23 5.80 1.15
CA PHE A 73 -14.95 6.43 1.46
C PHE A 73 -15.22 7.87 1.91
N LYS A 74 -14.47 8.33 2.91
CA LYS A 74 -14.47 9.72 3.37
C LYS A 74 -13.06 10.08 3.83
N ASP A 75 -12.83 11.38 4.07
CA ASP A 75 -11.61 11.86 4.72
C ASP A 75 -10.32 11.39 4.00
N ILE A 76 -10.33 11.49 2.67
CA ILE A 76 -9.20 11.11 1.82
C ILE A 76 -8.21 12.27 1.74
N TYR A 77 -7.01 12.04 2.28
CA TYR A 77 -5.92 13.01 2.26
C TYR A 77 -4.69 12.43 1.57
N MET A 78 -3.87 13.32 1.01
CA MET A 78 -2.60 12.94 0.40
C MET A 78 -1.50 13.88 0.87
N LYS A 79 -0.36 13.31 1.22
CA LYS A 79 0.83 14.05 1.60
C LYS A 79 2.05 13.45 0.90
N LYS A 80 2.85 14.30 0.26
CA LYS A 80 4.14 13.89 -0.28
C LYS A 80 5.09 13.57 0.88
N ILE A 81 5.83 12.47 0.75
CA ILE A 81 6.88 12.08 1.68
C ILE A 81 8.24 12.14 0.98
N ASP A 82 9.27 12.45 1.75
CA ASP A 82 10.67 12.55 1.32
C ASP A 82 11.62 11.74 2.21
N LYS A 83 11.08 11.08 3.24
CA LYS A 83 11.82 10.22 4.16
C LYS A 83 11.31 8.79 4.09
N MET A 84 12.25 7.85 4.23
CA MET A 84 11.94 6.43 4.31
C MET A 84 11.07 6.13 5.54
N PRO A 85 9.93 5.43 5.37
CA PRO A 85 9.11 4.99 6.50
C PRO A 85 9.84 3.98 7.40
N GLU A 86 9.66 4.10 8.71
CA GLU A 86 10.27 3.18 9.71
C GLU A 86 9.94 1.71 9.45
N ALA A 87 8.71 1.42 9.03
CA ALA A 87 8.26 0.05 8.75
C ALA A 87 9.01 -0.62 7.57
N LEU A 88 9.72 0.14 6.72
CA LEU A 88 10.56 -0.44 5.66
C LEU A 88 11.97 -0.79 6.13
N LYS A 89 12.47 -0.21 7.23
CA LYS A 89 13.86 -0.39 7.70
C LYS A 89 14.32 -1.85 7.81
N PRO A 90 13.51 -2.81 8.28
CA PRO A 90 13.95 -4.21 8.38
C PRO A 90 14.17 -4.90 7.03
N TYR A 91 13.68 -4.33 5.92
CA TYR A 91 13.61 -4.97 4.61
C TYR A 91 14.53 -4.36 3.55
N LEU A 92 14.98 -3.11 3.76
CA LEU A 92 15.81 -2.38 2.81
C LEU A 92 17.28 -2.41 3.21
#